data_AF-A0A8J6VX06-F1
#
_entry.id   AF-A0A8J6VX06-F1
#
_cell.length_a   1.000
_cell.length_b   1.000
_cell.length_c   1.000
_cell.angle_alpha   90.00
_cell.angle_beta   90.00
_cell.angle_gamma   90.00
#
_symmetry.space_group_name_H-M   'P 1'
#
loop_
_entity.id
_entity.type
_entity.pdbx_description
1 polymer ?
#
loop_
_entity_poly.entity_id
_entity_poly.type
_entity_poly.pdbx_seq_one_letter_code
_entity_poly.pdbx_strand_id
1 'polypeptide(L)'
;MTLVSITLNDDDNPYLIFESLNYKGAPLTQADLIRNYFFLQIPKEKHDEIYSNSWLPLQEGFKAVARGRYLDELTLAFWQYLRKDGVSLKQNQVYQVFKQAFENKQLDALQELKQVLEFADYYRRVHFPETEKEPKLFRWFNRFKRLDFTTCYPLLLNLHHDYKNKHISLGEFEQALRYVESYFVRRLLCGMPSNALDKVFNTLYREIKERWSGDLVSTLRQVLLGLQRTQVWPDDDSLRRSIVEERLYTDRRNDRVKLILESLAENLSKEQIKTESLSVEHIMPQTLTDEWRAMLGANANEQYEKWLHTLGNLTLTAYNPELSNKPFAEKLEYLSEKSSFALNQYFRNINAWNASEIQRRGHKLAEIAVQVWPR
;
A
#
# COMPACT_ATOMS: atom_id res chain seq x y z
N MET A 1 48.72 7.45 -12.07
CA MET A 1 47.45 8.14 -11.76
C MET A 1 47.28 9.24 -12.80
N THR A 2 46.21 9.21 -13.58
CA THR A 2 45.93 10.24 -14.58
C THR A 2 44.88 11.17 -14.01
N LEU A 3 45.25 12.43 -13.75
CA LEU A 3 44.33 13.46 -13.27
C LEU A 3 43.82 14.25 -14.48
N VAL A 4 42.51 14.30 -14.66
CA VAL A 4 41.88 15.16 -15.68
C VAL A 4 41.28 16.36 -14.97
N SER A 5 41.79 17.55 -15.28
CA SER A 5 41.28 18.83 -14.78
C SER A 5 40.48 19.51 -15.88
N ILE A 6 39.23 19.88 -15.59
CA ILE A 6 38.36 20.62 -16.49
C ILE A 6 38.09 21.97 -15.83
N THR A 7 38.55 23.04 -16.46
CA THR A 7 38.34 24.40 -16.00
C THR A 7 37.16 24.99 -16.74
N LEU A 8 36.20 25.52 -16.00
CA LEU A 8 34.97 26.09 -16.52
C LEU A 8 35.06 27.62 -16.48
N ASN A 9 34.52 28.29 -17.49
CA ASN A 9 34.31 29.74 -17.48
C ASN A 9 33.05 30.08 -16.66
N ASP A 10 32.90 31.34 -16.24
CA ASP A 10 31.76 31.78 -15.41
C ASP A 10 30.39 31.55 -16.09
N ASP A 11 30.37 31.49 -17.42
CA ASP A 11 29.17 31.26 -18.24
C ASP A 11 28.96 29.78 -18.62
N ASP A 12 29.94 28.91 -18.35
CA ASP A 12 29.85 27.49 -18.69
C ASP A 12 28.92 26.79 -17.71
N ASN A 13 27.92 26.08 -18.22
CA ASN A 13 27.08 25.24 -17.37
C ASN A 13 27.84 23.95 -17.03
N PRO A 14 28.34 23.79 -15.79
CA PRO A 14 29.11 22.60 -15.39
C PRO A 14 28.32 21.31 -15.63
N TYR A 15 26.98 21.40 -15.55
CA TYR A 15 26.08 20.29 -15.73
C TYR A 15 26.09 19.73 -17.16
N LEU A 16 26.01 20.56 -18.20
CA LEU A 16 26.03 20.09 -19.59
C LEU A 16 27.36 19.41 -19.93
N ILE A 17 28.45 19.87 -19.32
CA ILE A 17 29.77 19.28 -19.49
C ILE A 17 29.87 17.95 -18.73
N PHE A 18 29.40 17.86 -17.49
CA PHE A 18 29.33 16.59 -16.76
C PHE A 18 28.37 15.58 -17.39
N GLU A 19 27.24 16.02 -17.93
CA GLU A 19 26.23 15.17 -18.58
C GLU A 19 26.76 14.63 -19.92
N SER A 20 27.42 15.47 -20.72
CA SER A 20 28.07 15.06 -21.97
C SER A 20 29.30 14.14 -21.74
N LEU A 21 30.04 14.34 -20.65
CA LEU A 21 31.15 13.45 -20.25
C LEU A 21 30.65 12.08 -19.76
N ASN A 22 29.57 12.05 -18.98
CA ASN A 22 28.98 10.80 -18.48
C ASN A 22 28.19 10.03 -19.54
N TYR A 23 27.72 10.69 -20.61
CA TYR A 23 27.05 10.04 -21.74
C TYR A 23 27.91 8.97 -22.42
N LYS A 24 29.25 9.05 -22.30
CA LYS A 24 30.18 8.03 -22.82
C LYS A 24 30.52 6.91 -21.82
N GLY A 25 30.02 6.98 -20.58
CA GLY A 25 30.23 6.00 -19.50
C GLY A 25 28.93 5.33 -19.02
N ALA A 26 28.90 4.84 -17.77
CA ALA A 26 27.66 4.40 -17.15
C ALA A 26 26.74 5.61 -16.91
N PRO A 27 25.48 5.59 -17.36
CA PRO A 27 24.58 6.74 -17.25
C PRO A 27 24.30 7.06 -15.79
N LEU A 28 24.35 8.35 -15.44
CA LEU A 28 23.93 8.84 -14.12
C LEU A 28 22.46 8.49 -13.86
N THR A 29 22.15 8.09 -12.63
CA THR A 29 20.75 7.85 -12.24
C THR A 29 20.01 9.18 -12.07
N GLN A 30 18.67 9.16 -12.15
CA GLN A 30 17.86 10.36 -11.91
C GLN A 30 18.14 10.96 -10.53
N ALA A 31 18.41 10.12 -9.53
CA ALA A 31 18.80 10.55 -8.19
C ALA A 31 20.15 11.29 -8.17
N ASP A 32 21.15 10.83 -8.93
CA ASP A 32 22.43 11.51 -9.07
C ASP A 32 22.27 12.88 -9.77
N LEU A 33 21.43 12.94 -10.80
CA LEU A 33 21.16 14.20 -11.51
C LEU A 33 20.50 15.24 -10.59
N ILE A 34 19.55 14.82 -9.75
CA ILE A 34 18.90 15.69 -8.76
C ILE A 34 19.92 16.18 -7.72
N ARG A 35 20.77 15.29 -7.18
CA ARG A 35 21.84 15.69 -6.27
C ARG A 35 22.71 16.77 -6.89
N ASN A 36 23.25 16.49 -8.06
CA ASN A 36 24.21 17.37 -8.72
C ASN A 36 23.56 18.74 -9.01
N TYR A 37 22.28 18.76 -9.41
CA TYR A 37 21.53 19.99 -9.66
C TYR A 37 21.44 20.90 -8.43
N PHE A 38 21.20 20.36 -7.23
CA PHE A 38 21.20 21.17 -6.00
C PHE A 38 22.59 21.63 -5.60
N PHE A 39 23.59 20.75 -5.65
CA PHE A 39 24.96 21.10 -5.25
C PHE A 39 25.54 22.20 -6.14
N LEU A 40 25.13 22.32 -7.40
CA LEU A 40 25.54 23.42 -8.28
C LEU A 40 24.97 24.79 -7.86
N GLN A 41 23.85 24.82 -7.15
CA GLN A 41 23.17 26.05 -6.72
C GLN A 41 23.46 26.43 -5.27
N ILE A 42 24.16 25.57 -4.54
CA ILE A 42 24.50 25.76 -3.14
C ILE A 42 25.96 26.23 -3.06
N PRO A 43 26.31 27.22 -2.20
CA PRO A 43 27.69 27.65 -1.98
C PRO A 43 28.60 26.47 -1.60
N LYS A 44 29.81 26.42 -2.18
CA LYS A 44 30.76 25.31 -2.01
C LYS A 44 31.11 25.05 -0.55
N GLU A 45 31.13 26.09 0.27
CA GLU A 45 31.45 26.03 1.69
C GLU A 45 30.45 25.19 2.49
N LYS A 46 29.22 25.01 1.97
CA LYS A 46 28.17 24.19 2.60
C LYS A 46 28.11 22.76 2.07
N HIS A 47 28.85 22.43 1.01
CA HIS A 47 28.74 21.12 0.33
C HIS A 47 29.07 19.97 1.26
N ASP A 48 30.19 20.04 1.97
CA ASP A 48 30.63 18.96 2.86
C ASP A 48 29.66 18.76 4.03
N GLU A 49 29.14 19.85 4.59
CA GLU A 49 28.14 19.83 5.66
C GLU A 49 26.85 19.14 5.19
N ILE A 50 26.29 19.57 4.06
CA ILE A 50 25.04 19.05 3.51
C ILE A 50 25.19 17.59 3.08
N TYR A 51 26.32 17.27 2.45
CA TYR A 51 26.61 15.90 2.06
C TYR A 51 26.68 14.99 3.29
N SER A 52 27.48 15.35 4.28
CA SER A 52 27.73 14.51 5.46
C SER A 52 26.52 14.40 6.38
N ASN A 53 25.78 15.50 6.57
CA ASN A 53 24.69 15.56 7.56
C ASN A 53 23.32 15.21 6.98
N SER A 54 23.10 15.36 5.66
CA SER A 54 21.78 15.20 5.04
C SER A 54 21.76 14.15 3.94
N TRP A 55 22.63 14.28 2.93
CA TRP A 55 22.60 13.38 1.76
C TRP A 55 23.08 11.96 2.09
N LEU A 56 24.25 11.84 2.71
CA LEU A 56 24.88 10.56 3.03
C LEU A 56 24.01 9.71 3.98
N PRO A 57 23.44 10.24 5.08
CA PRO A 57 22.55 9.47 5.95
C PRO A 57 21.30 8.95 5.22
N LEU A 58 20.71 9.77 4.33
CA LEU A 58 19.58 9.31 3.51
C LEU A 58 20.02 8.15 2.62
N GLN A 59 21.12 8.32 1.89
CA GLN A 59 21.65 7.33 0.97
C GLN A 59 21.97 6.00 1.67
N GLU A 60 22.66 6.02 2.81
CA GLU A 60 22.96 4.82 3.59
C GLU A 60 21.70 4.19 4.16
N GLY A 61 20.70 5.00 4.56
CA GLY A 61 19.38 4.52 4.97
C GLY A 61 18.66 3.73 3.87
N PHE A 62 18.74 4.15 2.61
CA PHE A 62 18.20 3.39 1.48
C PHE A 62 19.05 2.16 1.16
N LYS A 63 20.38 2.24 1.21
CA LYS A 63 21.26 1.06 1.01
C LYS A 63 20.97 -0.05 2.01
N ALA A 64 20.68 0.30 3.27
CA ALA A 64 20.37 -0.68 4.31
C ALA A 64 19.13 -1.55 3.98
N VAL A 65 18.11 -0.98 3.33
CA VAL A 65 16.85 -1.67 3.05
C VAL A 65 16.72 -2.16 1.59
N ALA A 66 17.27 -1.42 0.63
CA ALA A 66 17.13 -1.70 -0.80
C ALA A 66 18.38 -2.30 -1.44
N ARG A 67 19.52 -2.31 -0.73
CA ARG A 67 20.81 -2.84 -1.18
C ARG A 67 21.18 -2.29 -2.56
N GLY A 68 21.44 -3.15 -3.55
CA GLY A 68 21.83 -2.75 -4.91
C GLY A 68 20.78 -1.92 -5.68
N ARG A 69 19.51 -1.89 -5.22
CA ARG A 69 18.42 -1.13 -5.85
C ARG A 69 18.17 0.24 -5.21
N TYR A 70 19.05 0.69 -4.31
CA TYR A 70 18.83 1.92 -3.54
C TYR A 70 18.67 3.18 -4.41
N LEU A 71 19.36 3.25 -5.56
CA LEU A 71 19.23 4.39 -6.48
C LEU A 71 17.87 4.43 -7.19
N ASP A 72 17.32 3.26 -7.52
CA ASP A 72 15.98 3.14 -8.08
C ASP A 72 14.93 3.61 -7.06
N GLU A 73 15.08 3.17 -5.80
CA GLU A 73 14.19 3.57 -4.71
C GLU A 73 14.29 5.06 -4.36
N LEU A 74 15.49 5.65 -4.41
CA LEU A 74 15.67 7.10 -4.28
C LEU A 74 15.00 7.85 -5.43
N THR A 75 15.10 7.34 -6.66
CA THR A 75 14.41 7.91 -7.82
C THR A 75 12.89 7.85 -7.64
N LEU A 76 12.36 6.74 -7.13
CA LEU A 76 10.94 6.60 -6.78
C LEU A 76 10.52 7.56 -5.66
N ALA A 77 11.37 7.76 -4.65
CA ALA A 77 11.11 8.70 -3.58
C ALA A 77 10.96 10.14 -4.11
N PHE A 78 11.88 10.58 -4.98
CA PHE A 78 11.80 11.88 -5.63
C PHE A 78 10.59 12.02 -6.56
N TRP A 79 10.26 10.95 -7.29
CA TRP A 79 9.06 10.91 -8.11
C TRP A 79 7.78 11.12 -7.28
N GLN A 80 7.67 10.45 -6.12
CA GLN A 80 6.52 10.61 -5.23
C GLN A 80 6.47 12.01 -4.59
N TYR A 81 7.62 12.59 -4.25
CA TYR A 81 7.69 13.98 -3.79
C TYR A 81 7.14 14.98 -4.82
N LEU A 82 7.48 14.81 -6.10
CA LEU A 82 6.96 15.69 -7.17
C LEU A 82 5.44 15.55 -7.35
N ARG A 83 4.87 14.40 -7.03
CA ARG A 83 3.43 14.10 -7.15
C ARG A 83 2.60 14.49 -5.94
N LYS A 84 3.23 14.85 -4.81
CA LYS A 84 2.55 15.10 -3.52
C LYS A 84 1.42 16.14 -3.61
N ASP A 85 1.51 17.09 -4.54
CA ASP A 85 0.52 18.17 -4.74
C ASP A 85 -0.41 17.94 -5.95
N GLY A 86 -0.42 16.73 -6.50
CA GLY A 86 -1.29 16.34 -7.61
C GLY A 86 -0.79 16.65 -9.01
N VAL A 87 0.52 16.75 -9.17
CA VAL A 87 1.19 16.75 -10.47
C VAL A 87 1.15 15.33 -11.06
N SER A 88 0.73 15.18 -12.30
CA SER A 88 0.79 13.90 -13.01
C SER A 88 2.14 13.79 -13.73
N LEU A 89 2.93 12.78 -13.38
CA LEU A 89 4.32 12.66 -13.84
C LEU A 89 4.69 11.21 -14.15
N LYS A 90 5.40 10.97 -15.26
CA LYS A 90 6.04 9.67 -15.52
C LYS A 90 7.42 9.60 -14.84
N GLN A 91 7.81 8.42 -14.37
CA GLN A 91 9.07 8.23 -13.64
C GLN A 91 10.33 8.61 -14.44
N ASN A 92 10.33 8.42 -15.76
CA ASN A 92 11.46 8.81 -16.61
C ASN A 92 11.58 10.32 -16.86
N GLN A 93 10.63 11.12 -16.38
CA GLN A 93 10.61 12.58 -16.50
C GLN A 93 10.98 13.29 -15.19
N VAL A 94 11.36 12.53 -14.15
CA VAL A 94 11.62 13.04 -12.81
C VAL A 94 12.62 14.19 -12.83
N TYR A 95 13.81 14.00 -13.39
CA TYR A 95 14.82 15.05 -13.43
C TYR A 95 14.37 16.30 -14.19
N GLN A 96 13.72 16.14 -15.35
CA GLN A 96 13.27 17.28 -16.17
C GLN A 96 12.24 18.14 -15.42
N VAL A 97 11.26 17.48 -14.79
CA VAL A 97 10.23 18.19 -14.01
C VAL A 97 10.79 18.76 -12.72
N PHE A 98 11.76 18.07 -12.11
CA PHE A 98 12.52 18.61 -10.99
C PHE A 98 13.19 19.93 -11.41
N LYS A 99 13.99 19.91 -12.47
CA LYS A 99 14.68 21.10 -12.98
C LYS A 99 13.73 22.27 -13.23
N GLN A 100 12.61 22.04 -13.91
CA GLN A 100 11.59 23.06 -14.17
C GLN A 100 10.94 23.61 -12.89
N ALA A 101 10.66 22.74 -11.91
CA ALA A 101 10.02 23.14 -10.65
C ALA A 101 10.91 24.04 -9.79
N PHE A 102 12.24 23.92 -9.94
CA PHE A 102 13.22 24.65 -9.13
C PHE A 102 13.96 25.76 -9.88
N GLU A 103 13.96 25.77 -11.23
CA GLU A 103 14.58 26.81 -12.06
C GLU A 103 14.07 28.23 -11.72
N ASN A 104 12.78 28.38 -11.40
CA ASN A 104 12.16 29.66 -11.07
C ASN A 104 12.17 30.00 -9.57
N LYS A 105 12.69 29.10 -8.71
CA LYS A 105 12.69 29.24 -7.25
C LYS A 105 14.07 29.56 -6.69
N GLN A 106 14.81 30.45 -7.35
CA GLN A 106 16.19 30.87 -6.99
C GLN A 106 16.41 31.29 -5.52
N LEU A 107 15.38 31.44 -4.70
CA LEU A 107 15.47 32.08 -3.39
C LEU A 107 15.95 31.17 -2.24
N ASP A 108 15.87 29.84 -2.32
CA ASP A 108 16.53 28.96 -1.32
C ASP A 108 16.71 27.49 -1.77
N ALA A 109 17.70 27.22 -2.62
CA ALA A 109 18.03 25.85 -3.06
C ALA A 109 18.35 24.89 -1.89
N LEU A 110 18.82 25.41 -0.75
CA LEU A 110 19.13 24.61 0.43
C LEU A 110 17.85 24.16 1.15
N GLN A 111 16.89 25.06 1.35
CA GLN A 111 15.60 24.72 1.96
C GLN A 111 14.84 23.71 1.10
N GLU A 112 14.85 23.88 -0.22
CA GLU A 112 14.18 22.96 -1.15
C GLU A 112 14.84 21.57 -1.12
N LEU A 113 16.18 21.49 -1.12
CA LEU A 113 16.88 20.21 -0.95
C LEU A 113 16.49 19.54 0.38
N LYS A 114 16.47 20.28 1.49
CA LYS A 114 16.08 19.73 2.80
C LYS A 114 14.68 19.12 2.75
N GLN A 115 13.70 19.81 2.17
CA GLN A 115 12.35 19.30 2.03
C GLN A 115 12.29 18.03 1.17
N VAL A 116 13.02 17.99 0.05
CA VAL A 116 13.10 16.81 -0.82
C VAL A 116 13.67 15.60 -0.07
N LEU A 117 14.73 15.81 0.72
CA LEU A 117 15.33 14.74 1.53
C LEU A 117 14.40 14.26 2.65
N GLU A 118 13.66 15.16 3.30
CA GLU A 118 12.65 14.80 4.30
C GLU A 118 11.55 13.91 3.71
N PHE A 119 10.99 14.30 2.56
CA PHE A 119 9.98 13.49 1.88
C PHE A 119 10.53 12.17 1.36
N ALA A 120 11.81 12.13 0.98
CA ALA A 120 12.46 10.87 0.64
C ALA A 120 12.59 9.93 1.85
N ASP A 121 12.85 10.47 3.05
CA ASP A 121 12.80 9.67 4.29
C ASP A 121 11.37 9.21 4.63
N TYR A 122 10.35 10.05 4.40
CA TYR A 122 8.96 9.62 4.56
C TYR A 122 8.61 8.47 3.61
N TYR A 123 9.05 8.55 2.34
CA TYR A 123 8.88 7.45 1.38
C TYR A 123 9.55 6.18 1.89
N ARG A 124 10.78 6.29 2.39
CA ARG A 124 11.51 5.14 2.95
C ARG A 124 10.73 4.49 4.09
N ARG A 125 10.14 5.27 5.00
CA ARG A 125 9.31 4.75 6.12
C ARG A 125 8.02 4.09 5.65
N VAL A 126 7.34 4.66 4.67
CA VAL A 126 6.09 4.12 4.13
C VAL A 126 6.34 2.85 3.31
N HIS A 127 7.36 2.85 2.44
CA HIS A 127 7.68 1.74 1.54
C HIS A 127 8.44 0.60 2.24
N PHE A 128 9.29 0.94 3.21
CA PHE A 128 10.03 0.01 4.07
C PHE A 128 9.58 0.21 5.53
N PRO A 129 8.40 -0.31 5.91
CA PRO A 129 7.80 -0.12 7.22
C PRO A 129 8.76 -0.40 8.37
N GLU A 130 9.66 -1.38 8.24
CA GLU A 130 10.70 -1.72 9.22
C GLU A 130 11.61 -0.53 9.63
N THR A 131 11.58 0.56 8.89
CA THR A 131 12.33 1.80 9.19
C THR A 131 11.52 2.84 9.96
N GLU A 132 10.20 2.67 10.08
CA GLU A 132 9.34 3.52 10.91
C GLU A 132 9.52 3.18 12.39
N LYS A 133 9.72 4.22 13.20
CA LYS A 133 9.98 4.11 14.63
C LYS A 133 8.71 4.16 15.46
N GLU A 134 7.67 4.84 14.98
CA GLU A 134 6.38 4.92 15.66
C GLU A 134 5.62 3.59 15.46
N PRO A 135 5.43 2.76 16.52
CA PRO A 135 4.87 1.41 16.37
C PRO A 135 3.47 1.37 15.72
N LYS A 136 2.65 2.40 15.95
CA LYS A 136 1.33 2.46 15.35
C LYS A 136 1.39 2.71 13.85
N LEU A 137 2.25 3.64 13.41
CA LEU A 137 2.47 3.91 11.99
C LEU A 137 3.15 2.73 11.30
N PHE A 138 4.12 2.08 11.95
CA PHE A 138 4.70 0.82 11.48
C PHE A 138 3.62 -0.21 11.14
N ARG A 139 2.66 -0.45 12.06
CA ARG A 139 1.55 -1.38 11.85
C ARG A 139 0.74 -1.00 10.61
N TRP A 140 0.37 0.28 10.47
CA TRP A 140 -0.40 0.75 9.32
C TRP A 140 0.38 0.62 8.01
N PHE A 141 1.63 1.07 7.93
CA PHE A 141 2.43 0.99 6.72
C PHE A 141 2.70 -0.46 6.31
N ASN A 142 2.88 -1.37 7.28
CA ASN A 142 2.94 -2.80 6.99
C ASN A 142 1.64 -3.33 6.36
N ARG A 143 0.46 -2.88 6.84
CA ARG A 143 -0.83 -3.23 6.22
C ARG A 143 -0.93 -2.69 4.79
N PHE A 144 -0.55 -1.43 4.54
CA PHE A 144 -0.53 -0.86 3.19
C PHE A 144 0.43 -1.59 2.24
N LYS A 145 1.59 -2.03 2.74
CA LYS A 145 2.56 -2.84 1.99
C LYS A 145 1.97 -4.21 1.62
N ARG A 146 1.33 -4.90 2.57
CA ARG A 146 0.65 -6.19 2.34
C ARG A 146 -0.55 -6.07 1.39
N LEU A 147 -1.25 -4.93 1.43
CA LEU A 147 -2.27 -4.58 0.46
C LEU A 147 -1.70 -4.21 -0.92
N ASP A 148 -0.40 -3.99 -1.03
CA ASP A 148 0.27 -3.45 -2.22
C ASP A 148 -0.51 -2.22 -2.74
N PHE A 149 -0.69 -1.24 -1.85
CA PHE A 149 -1.45 -0.02 -2.10
C PHE A 149 -0.53 1.18 -2.31
N THR A 150 0.39 1.06 -3.26
CA THR A 150 1.42 2.08 -3.53
C THR A 150 0.86 3.40 -4.09
N THR A 151 -0.34 3.39 -4.66
CA THR A 151 -0.98 4.59 -5.21
C THR A 151 -1.37 5.60 -4.15
N CYS A 152 -1.49 5.22 -2.87
CA CYS A 152 -1.80 6.17 -1.79
C CYS A 152 -0.59 6.98 -1.29
N TYR A 153 0.62 6.67 -1.75
CA TYR A 153 1.85 7.27 -1.21
C TYR A 153 1.86 8.80 -1.24
N PRO A 154 1.45 9.51 -2.31
CA PRO A 154 1.41 10.97 -2.30
C PRO A 154 0.63 11.54 -1.10
N LEU A 155 -0.51 10.94 -0.75
CA LEU A 155 -1.25 11.32 0.46
C LEU A 155 -0.45 11.00 1.72
N LEU A 156 0.06 9.77 1.85
CA LEU A 156 0.77 9.33 3.06
C LEU A 156 2.01 10.18 3.36
N LEU A 157 2.76 10.59 2.34
CA LEU A 157 3.94 11.44 2.52
C LEU A 157 3.56 12.82 3.08
N ASN A 158 2.50 13.43 2.57
CA ASN A 158 2.04 14.71 3.08
C ASN A 158 1.47 14.60 4.51
N LEU A 159 0.71 13.55 4.81
CA LEU A 159 0.22 13.31 6.17
C LEU A 159 1.37 13.08 7.16
N HIS A 160 2.44 12.40 6.72
CA HIS A 160 3.64 12.24 7.54
C HIS A 160 4.34 13.57 7.79
N HIS A 161 4.43 14.42 6.77
CA HIS A 161 4.96 15.77 6.89
C HIS A 161 4.14 16.62 7.89
N ASP A 162 2.81 16.59 7.77
CA ASP A 162 1.91 17.30 8.70
C ASP A 162 2.04 16.76 10.13
N TYR A 163 2.20 15.45 10.30
CA TYR A 163 2.44 14.84 11.61
C TYR A 163 3.79 15.28 12.21
N LYS A 164 4.86 15.29 11.41
CA LYS A 164 6.19 15.72 11.86
C LYS A 164 6.24 17.20 12.25
N ASN A 165 5.51 18.04 11.52
CA ASN A 165 5.37 19.46 11.81
C ASN A 165 4.29 19.77 12.87
N LYS A 166 3.68 18.73 13.46
CA LYS A 166 2.65 18.85 14.52
C LYS A 166 1.39 19.58 14.05
N HIS A 167 1.12 19.61 12.75
CA HIS A 167 -0.15 20.10 12.21
C HIS A 167 -1.29 19.11 12.45
N ILE A 168 -0.97 17.81 12.54
CA ILE A 168 -1.90 16.76 12.96
C ILE A 168 -1.30 15.92 14.08
N SER A 169 -2.17 15.36 14.91
CA SER A 169 -1.83 14.39 15.94
C SER A 169 -1.63 12.99 15.35
N LEU A 170 -0.99 12.10 16.12
CA LEU A 170 -0.88 10.69 15.77
C LEU A 170 -2.28 10.04 15.62
N GLY A 171 -3.24 10.41 16.47
CA GLY A 171 -4.60 9.87 16.40
C GLY A 171 -5.34 10.26 15.12
N GLU A 172 -5.19 11.51 14.67
CA GLU A 172 -5.75 11.95 13.39
C GLU A 172 -5.08 11.23 12.21
N PHE A 173 -3.77 11.03 12.25
CA PHE A 173 -3.06 10.28 11.22
C PHE A 173 -3.55 8.82 11.17
N GLU A 174 -3.67 8.14 12.31
CA GLU A 174 -4.22 6.77 12.37
C GLU A 174 -5.64 6.69 11.83
N GLN A 175 -6.50 7.65 12.17
CA GLN A 175 -7.87 7.66 11.70
C GLN A 175 -7.95 7.95 10.19
N ALA A 176 -7.07 8.79 9.66
CA ALA A 176 -6.94 9.00 8.21
C ALA A 176 -6.50 7.71 7.51
N LEU A 177 -5.49 7.01 8.04
CA LEU A 177 -5.02 5.72 7.53
C LEU A 177 -6.15 4.68 7.52
N ARG A 178 -6.98 4.66 8.57
CA ARG A 178 -8.17 3.79 8.65
C ARG A 178 -9.17 4.05 7.53
N TYR A 179 -9.46 5.31 7.19
CA TYR A 179 -10.36 5.64 6.09
C TYR A 179 -9.76 5.32 4.72
N VAL A 180 -8.46 5.57 4.54
CA VAL A 180 -7.74 5.24 3.30
C VAL A 180 -7.74 3.71 3.08
N GLU A 181 -7.47 2.92 4.11
CA GLU A 181 -7.56 1.47 4.04
C GLU A 181 -9.00 1.01 3.76
N SER A 182 -9.99 1.54 4.49
CA SER A 182 -11.41 1.22 4.29
C SER A 182 -11.86 1.48 2.86
N TYR A 183 -11.50 2.64 2.30
CA TYR A 183 -11.79 2.97 0.90
C TYR A 183 -11.22 1.94 -0.06
N PHE A 184 -9.95 1.57 0.11
CA PHE A 184 -9.29 0.60 -0.77
C PHE A 184 -9.86 -0.81 -0.64
N VAL A 185 -10.00 -1.30 0.59
CA VAL A 185 -10.45 -2.68 0.86
C VAL A 185 -11.91 -2.84 0.44
N ARG A 186 -12.78 -1.86 0.69
CA ARG A 186 -14.16 -1.91 0.20
C ARG A 186 -14.23 -2.00 -1.32
N ARG A 187 -13.43 -1.20 -2.03
CA ARG A 187 -13.33 -1.29 -3.50
C ARG A 187 -12.83 -2.64 -3.97
N LEU A 188 -11.82 -3.19 -3.30
CA LEU A 188 -11.28 -4.52 -3.60
C LEU A 188 -12.33 -5.62 -3.42
N LEU A 189 -13.07 -5.59 -2.30
CA LEU A 189 -14.14 -6.54 -1.99
C LEU A 189 -15.36 -6.38 -2.91
N CYS A 190 -15.60 -5.16 -3.43
CA CYS A 190 -16.64 -4.88 -4.42
C CYS A 190 -16.20 -5.13 -5.87
N GLY A 191 -15.06 -5.80 -6.10
CA GLY A 191 -14.57 -6.10 -7.46
C GLY A 191 -14.21 -4.86 -8.30
N MET A 192 -14.06 -3.68 -7.68
CA MET A 192 -13.87 -2.44 -8.42
C MET A 192 -12.45 -2.33 -9.00
N PRO A 193 -12.30 -1.87 -10.26
CA PRO A 193 -11.00 -1.64 -10.86
C PRO A 193 -10.14 -0.64 -10.08
N SER A 194 -8.82 -0.88 -10.07
CA SER A 194 -7.82 -0.04 -9.40
C SER A 194 -7.36 1.16 -10.22
N ASN A 195 -7.70 1.23 -11.51
CA ASN A 195 -7.29 2.31 -12.43
C ASN A 195 -7.73 3.71 -11.97
N ALA A 196 -8.84 3.81 -11.23
CA ALA A 196 -9.34 5.06 -10.70
C ALA A 196 -8.52 5.58 -9.50
N LEU A 197 -7.78 4.69 -8.80
CA LEU A 197 -7.07 5.03 -7.57
C LEU A 197 -5.94 6.03 -7.80
N ASP A 198 -5.20 5.89 -8.91
CA ASP A 198 -4.09 6.81 -9.20
C ASP A 198 -4.59 8.25 -9.34
N LYS A 199 -5.68 8.47 -10.08
CA LYS A 199 -6.30 9.80 -10.22
C LYS A 199 -6.79 10.35 -8.88
N VAL A 200 -7.42 9.52 -8.06
CA VAL A 200 -7.91 9.91 -6.72
C VAL A 200 -6.74 10.34 -5.85
N PHE A 201 -5.78 9.44 -5.60
CA PHE A 201 -4.72 9.70 -4.63
C PHE A 201 -3.68 10.71 -5.08
N ASN A 202 -3.53 10.95 -6.39
CA ASN A 202 -2.69 12.04 -6.86
C ASN A 202 -3.26 13.39 -6.39
N THR A 203 -4.57 13.58 -6.43
CA THR A 203 -5.21 14.89 -6.16
C THR A 203 -5.77 15.04 -4.75
N LEU A 204 -5.95 13.92 -4.03
CA LEU A 204 -6.64 13.85 -2.76
C LEU A 204 -6.10 14.82 -1.70
N TYR A 205 -4.78 14.90 -1.50
CA TYR A 205 -4.22 15.81 -0.51
C TYR A 205 -4.48 17.29 -0.83
N ARG A 206 -4.41 17.67 -2.12
CA ARG A 206 -4.75 19.03 -2.55
C ARG A 206 -6.21 19.35 -2.28
N GLU A 207 -7.12 18.44 -2.62
CA GLU A 207 -8.55 18.62 -2.36
C GLU A 207 -8.87 18.73 -0.86
N ILE A 208 -8.16 17.98 -0.02
CA ILE A 208 -8.25 18.10 1.45
C ILE A 208 -7.79 19.49 1.88
N LYS A 209 -6.60 19.92 1.44
CA LYS A 209 -6.01 21.20 1.83
C LYS A 209 -6.88 22.40 1.44
N GLU A 210 -7.49 22.36 0.25
CA GLU A 210 -8.42 23.40 -0.23
C GLU A 210 -9.70 23.52 0.62
N ARG A 211 -10.11 22.43 1.28
CA ARG A 211 -11.32 22.35 2.11
C ARG A 211 -11.03 22.32 3.61
N TRP A 212 -9.76 22.36 4.00
CA TRP A 212 -9.34 22.09 5.36
C TRP A 212 -9.77 23.21 6.31
N SER A 213 -10.67 22.88 7.23
CA SER A 213 -11.20 23.80 8.25
C SER A 213 -10.67 23.51 9.66
N GLY A 214 -9.45 22.98 9.79
CA GLY A 214 -8.85 22.60 11.07
C GLY A 214 -9.13 21.15 11.52
N ASP A 215 -9.97 20.39 10.81
CA ASP A 215 -10.21 18.95 11.05
C ASP A 215 -9.86 18.15 9.80
N LEU A 216 -8.66 17.55 9.81
CA LEU A 216 -8.16 16.74 8.69
C LEU A 216 -9.07 15.53 8.42
N VAL A 217 -9.48 14.85 9.49
CA VAL A 217 -10.14 13.54 9.42
C VAL A 217 -11.54 13.69 8.83
N SER A 218 -12.30 14.67 9.31
CA SER A 218 -13.62 15.00 8.76
C SER A 218 -13.52 15.45 7.31
N THR A 219 -12.54 16.30 6.98
CA THR A 219 -12.33 16.78 5.60
C THR A 219 -12.01 15.63 4.65
N LEU A 220 -11.04 14.76 5.00
CA LEU A 220 -10.71 13.56 4.24
C LEU A 220 -11.94 12.68 4.01
N ARG A 221 -12.71 12.43 5.07
CA ARG A 221 -13.93 11.63 4.99
C ARG A 221 -14.94 12.23 4.01
N GLN A 222 -15.18 13.53 4.08
CA GLN A 222 -16.09 14.23 3.17
C GLN A 222 -15.62 14.17 1.72
N VAL A 223 -14.32 14.35 1.46
CA VAL A 223 -13.74 14.23 0.11
C VAL A 223 -13.95 12.82 -0.43
N LEU A 224 -13.64 11.77 0.35
CA LEU A 224 -13.83 10.37 -0.07
C LEU A 224 -15.31 10.02 -0.28
N LEU A 225 -16.23 10.51 0.57
CA LEU A 225 -17.67 10.33 0.40
C LEU A 225 -18.22 11.05 -0.84
N GLY A 226 -17.58 12.16 -1.23
CA GLY A 226 -17.93 12.92 -2.43
C GLY A 226 -17.53 12.26 -3.75
N LEU A 227 -16.66 11.24 -3.73
CA LEU A 227 -16.22 10.54 -4.95
C LEU A 227 -17.37 9.81 -5.64
N GLN A 228 -17.46 9.93 -6.96
CA GLN A 228 -18.58 9.42 -7.77
C GLN A 228 -18.11 8.44 -8.87
N ARG A 229 -19.07 7.77 -9.50
CA ARG A 229 -18.85 6.89 -10.66
C ARG A 229 -17.79 5.82 -10.35
N THR A 230 -16.74 5.72 -11.15
CA THR A 230 -15.66 4.74 -10.99
C THR A 230 -14.78 5.00 -9.77
N GLN A 231 -14.89 6.15 -9.10
CA GLN A 231 -14.10 6.53 -7.92
C GLN A 231 -14.87 6.33 -6.60
N VAL A 232 -16.12 5.87 -6.64
CA VAL A 232 -16.98 5.78 -5.46
C VAL A 232 -16.32 5.01 -4.30
N TRP A 233 -16.59 5.49 -3.07
CA TRP A 233 -16.36 4.73 -1.84
C TRP A 233 -17.59 3.86 -1.55
N PRO A 234 -17.51 2.52 -1.74
CA PRO A 234 -18.68 1.65 -1.64
C PRO A 234 -19.38 1.76 -0.28
N ASP A 235 -20.71 1.88 -0.31
CA ASP A 235 -21.54 1.86 0.88
C ASP A 235 -21.65 0.46 1.50
N ASP A 236 -22.31 0.37 2.66
CA ASP A 236 -22.41 -0.88 3.40
C ASP A 236 -23.26 -1.92 2.65
N ASP A 237 -24.28 -1.49 1.92
CA ASP A 237 -25.16 -2.40 1.17
C ASP A 237 -24.45 -3.00 -0.05
N SER A 238 -23.67 -2.17 -0.77
CA SER A 238 -22.80 -2.63 -1.85
C SER A 238 -21.75 -3.61 -1.32
N LEU A 239 -21.11 -3.28 -0.19
CA LEU A 239 -20.12 -4.15 0.44
C LEU A 239 -20.72 -5.50 0.86
N ARG A 240 -21.89 -5.49 1.50
CA ARG A 240 -22.58 -6.71 1.93
C ARG A 240 -22.91 -7.63 0.77
N ARG A 241 -23.46 -7.08 -0.31
CA ARG A 241 -23.80 -7.84 -1.51
C ARG A 241 -22.55 -8.45 -2.15
N SER A 242 -21.54 -7.62 -2.39
CA SER A 242 -20.33 -8.05 -3.07
C SER A 242 -19.52 -9.08 -2.29
N ILE A 243 -19.44 -9.00 -0.96
CA ILE A 243 -18.71 -10.01 -0.16
C ILE A 243 -19.25 -11.43 -0.36
N VAL A 244 -20.57 -11.55 -0.59
CA VAL A 244 -21.21 -12.84 -0.81
C VAL A 244 -20.92 -13.34 -2.22
N GLU A 245 -21.00 -12.47 -3.22
CA GLU A 245 -21.06 -12.86 -4.64
C GLU A 245 -19.73 -12.74 -5.39
N GLU A 246 -18.86 -11.83 -5.00
CA GLU A 246 -17.62 -11.52 -5.72
C GLU A 246 -16.49 -12.52 -5.42
N ARG A 247 -15.75 -12.84 -6.47
CA ARG A 247 -14.54 -13.66 -6.37
C ARG A 247 -13.40 -12.80 -5.81
N LEU A 248 -12.92 -13.15 -4.63
CA LEU A 248 -11.84 -12.43 -3.95
C LEU A 248 -10.46 -13.05 -4.24
N TYR A 249 -10.38 -14.38 -4.24
CA TYR A 249 -9.12 -15.10 -4.37
C TYR A 249 -8.72 -15.28 -5.83
N THR A 250 -7.49 -14.89 -6.15
CA THR A 250 -6.80 -15.18 -7.42
C THR A 250 -5.32 -15.40 -7.10
N ASP A 251 -4.60 -16.20 -7.90
CA ASP A 251 -3.21 -16.63 -7.62
C ASP A 251 -2.21 -15.49 -7.33
N ARG A 252 -2.53 -14.26 -7.73
CA ARG A 252 -1.69 -13.07 -7.55
C ARG A 252 -1.97 -12.29 -6.25
N ARG A 253 -2.94 -12.70 -5.42
CA ARG A 253 -3.47 -11.87 -4.31
C ARG A 253 -3.45 -12.51 -2.92
N ASN A 254 -2.69 -13.59 -2.73
CA ASN A 254 -2.77 -14.42 -1.52
C ASN A 254 -2.55 -13.63 -0.21
N ASP A 255 -1.59 -12.71 -0.16
CA ASP A 255 -1.36 -11.93 1.07
C ASP A 255 -2.43 -10.85 1.33
N ARG A 256 -3.03 -10.28 0.28
CA ARG A 256 -4.17 -9.34 0.43
C ARG A 256 -5.36 -10.06 1.06
N VAL A 257 -5.67 -11.26 0.56
CA VAL A 257 -6.75 -12.09 1.11
C VAL A 257 -6.44 -12.53 2.54
N LYS A 258 -5.20 -12.93 2.81
CA LYS A 258 -4.74 -13.26 4.15
C LYS A 258 -4.97 -12.09 5.11
N LEU A 259 -4.53 -10.88 4.77
CA LEU A 259 -4.74 -9.69 5.58
C LEU A 259 -6.23 -9.37 5.83
N ILE A 260 -7.08 -9.55 4.83
CA ILE A 260 -8.54 -9.39 4.97
C ILE A 260 -9.09 -10.37 6.02
N LEU A 261 -8.73 -11.65 5.92
CA LEU A 261 -9.17 -12.69 6.86
C LEU A 261 -8.64 -12.44 8.29
N GLU A 262 -7.38 -12.01 8.42
CA GLU A 262 -6.81 -11.60 9.71
C GLU A 262 -7.58 -10.42 10.31
N SER A 263 -7.89 -9.41 9.51
CA SER A 263 -8.61 -8.21 9.97
C SER A 263 -10.03 -8.51 10.43
N LEU A 264 -10.70 -9.46 9.76
CA LEU A 264 -12.02 -9.96 10.20
C LEU A 264 -11.92 -10.76 11.50
N ALA A 265 -10.87 -11.57 11.66
CA ALA A 265 -10.65 -12.36 12.87
C ALA A 265 -10.31 -11.50 14.09
N GLU A 266 -9.47 -10.47 13.92
CA GLU A 266 -9.12 -9.48 14.97
C GLU A 266 -10.35 -8.74 15.51
N ASN A 267 -11.42 -8.63 14.73
CA ASN A 267 -12.67 -8.01 15.19
C ASN A 267 -13.52 -8.96 16.05
N LEU A 268 -13.39 -10.27 15.86
CA LEU A 268 -14.12 -11.29 16.62
C LEU A 268 -13.44 -11.67 17.94
N SER A 269 -12.12 -11.53 18.02
CA SER A 269 -11.35 -11.86 19.23
C SER A 269 -10.37 -10.76 19.58
N LYS A 270 -10.28 -10.45 20.89
CA LYS A 270 -9.29 -9.51 21.42
C LYS A 270 -7.90 -10.14 21.60
N GLU A 271 -7.78 -11.46 21.45
CA GLU A 271 -6.50 -12.16 21.54
C GLU A 271 -5.67 -11.93 20.26
N GLN A 272 -4.38 -11.67 20.43
CA GLN A 272 -3.46 -11.59 19.30
C GLN A 272 -3.28 -12.98 18.69
N ILE A 273 -3.81 -13.16 17.48
CA ILE A 273 -3.65 -14.40 16.73
C ILE A 273 -2.32 -14.32 15.97
N LYS A 274 -1.40 -15.24 16.27
CA LYS A 274 -0.22 -15.46 15.43
C LYS A 274 -0.63 -16.13 14.13
N THR A 275 -0.53 -15.41 13.02
CA THR A 275 -1.05 -15.85 11.71
C THR A 275 0.08 -16.08 10.70
N GLU A 276 1.34 -15.91 11.09
CA GLU A 276 2.51 -15.97 10.20
C GLU A 276 2.59 -17.31 9.48
N SER A 277 2.38 -18.41 10.20
CA SER A 277 2.40 -19.78 9.67
C SER A 277 1.09 -20.19 8.97
N LEU A 278 0.03 -19.39 9.06
CA LEU A 278 -1.25 -19.73 8.45
C LEU A 278 -1.25 -19.40 6.96
N SER A 279 -1.87 -20.26 6.15
CA SER A 279 -2.12 -20.03 4.74
C SER A 279 -3.62 -19.93 4.47
N VAL A 280 -3.96 -19.32 3.33
CA VAL A 280 -5.34 -19.26 2.86
C VAL A 280 -5.77 -20.65 2.40
N GLU A 281 -6.88 -21.14 2.94
CA GLU A 281 -7.49 -22.42 2.62
C GLU A 281 -8.86 -22.23 1.99
N HIS A 282 -9.13 -23.05 0.98
CA HIS A 282 -10.44 -23.20 0.36
C HIS A 282 -11.19 -24.35 1.04
N ILE A 283 -12.30 -24.06 1.70
CA ILE A 283 -13.08 -25.10 2.40
C ILE A 283 -13.58 -26.13 1.39
N MET A 284 -14.38 -25.68 0.41
CA MET A 284 -14.57 -26.41 -0.85
C MET A 284 -13.27 -26.28 -1.67
N PRO A 285 -12.56 -27.39 -1.95
CA PRO A 285 -11.21 -27.37 -2.50
C PRO A 285 -11.17 -26.97 -3.97
N GLN A 286 -9.99 -26.57 -4.47
CA GLN A 286 -9.77 -26.23 -5.88
C GLN A 286 -9.76 -27.42 -6.84
N THR A 287 -9.75 -28.65 -6.31
CA THR A 287 -9.95 -29.86 -7.11
C THR A 287 -11.19 -30.58 -6.60
N LEU A 288 -12.23 -30.62 -7.43
CA LEU A 288 -13.52 -31.19 -7.07
C LEU A 288 -13.50 -32.73 -7.13
N THR A 289 -13.60 -33.37 -5.97
CA THR A 289 -13.77 -34.83 -5.84
C THR A 289 -15.23 -35.23 -6.00
N ASP A 290 -15.51 -36.53 -6.10
CA ASP A 290 -16.87 -37.03 -6.24
C ASP A 290 -17.71 -36.81 -4.97
N GLU A 291 -17.10 -36.86 -3.79
CA GLU A 291 -17.75 -36.51 -2.52
C GLU A 291 -18.16 -35.03 -2.48
N TRP A 292 -17.30 -34.14 -2.99
CA TRP A 292 -17.64 -32.72 -3.09
C TRP A 292 -18.72 -32.45 -4.13
N ARG A 293 -18.72 -33.16 -5.28
CA ARG A 293 -19.82 -33.11 -6.24
C ARG A 293 -21.14 -33.55 -5.60
N ALA A 294 -21.12 -34.66 -4.86
CA ALA A 294 -22.28 -35.16 -4.14
C ALA A 294 -22.78 -34.15 -3.07
N MET A 295 -21.85 -33.50 -2.35
CA MET A 295 -22.18 -32.49 -1.33
C MET A 295 -22.82 -31.22 -1.91
N LEU A 296 -22.37 -30.79 -3.09
CA LEU A 296 -22.98 -29.65 -3.80
C LEU A 296 -24.33 -30.02 -4.45
N GLY A 297 -24.52 -31.30 -4.78
CA GLY A 297 -25.76 -31.81 -5.35
C GLY A 297 -25.95 -31.42 -6.82
N ALA A 298 -27.19 -31.13 -7.21
CA ALA A 298 -27.51 -30.72 -8.58
C ALA A 298 -26.76 -29.42 -8.96
N ASN A 299 -26.31 -29.34 -10.22
CA ASN A 299 -25.53 -28.21 -10.74
C ASN A 299 -24.22 -27.96 -9.98
N ALA A 300 -23.58 -29.01 -9.44
CA ALA A 300 -22.31 -28.91 -8.71
C ALA A 300 -21.25 -28.07 -9.42
N ASN A 301 -21.10 -28.21 -10.74
CA ASN A 301 -20.11 -27.45 -11.51
C ASN A 301 -20.43 -25.93 -11.55
N GLU A 302 -21.70 -25.54 -11.69
CA GLU A 302 -22.10 -24.13 -11.69
C GLU A 302 -21.91 -23.51 -10.29
N GLN A 303 -22.30 -24.25 -9.25
CA GLN A 303 -22.08 -23.82 -7.86
C GLN A 303 -20.58 -23.69 -7.56
N TYR A 304 -19.79 -24.67 -7.99
CA TYR A 304 -18.35 -24.69 -7.83
C TYR A 304 -17.71 -23.43 -8.42
N GLU A 305 -17.97 -23.16 -9.70
CA GLU A 305 -17.47 -21.98 -10.39
C GLU A 305 -17.90 -20.69 -9.68
N LYS A 306 -19.16 -20.59 -9.26
CA LYS A 306 -19.66 -19.38 -8.62
C LYS A 306 -19.01 -19.12 -7.26
N TRP A 307 -18.87 -20.14 -6.42
CA TRP A 307 -18.60 -19.96 -5.00
C TRP A 307 -17.16 -20.24 -4.57
N LEU A 308 -16.35 -20.93 -5.38
CA LEU A 308 -14.99 -21.36 -5.02
C LEU A 308 -14.13 -20.25 -4.44
N HIS A 309 -14.09 -19.10 -5.10
CA HIS A 309 -13.19 -17.99 -4.74
C HIS A 309 -13.87 -16.89 -3.92
N THR A 310 -15.10 -17.11 -3.44
CA THR A 310 -15.83 -16.13 -2.62
C THR A 310 -15.34 -16.14 -1.18
N LEU A 311 -15.43 -15.00 -0.49
CA LEU A 311 -14.94 -14.89 0.89
C LEU A 311 -15.58 -15.91 1.83
N GLY A 312 -16.86 -16.26 1.60
CA GLY A 312 -17.57 -17.28 2.35
C GLY A 312 -16.89 -18.66 2.33
N ASN A 313 -16.12 -18.99 1.28
CA ASN A 313 -15.41 -20.26 1.13
C ASN A 313 -13.93 -20.22 1.57
N LEU A 314 -13.44 -19.09 2.08
CA LEU A 314 -12.02 -18.90 2.39
C LEU A 314 -11.78 -18.83 3.90
N THR A 315 -10.67 -19.41 4.37
CA THR A 315 -10.23 -19.24 5.76
C THR A 315 -8.71 -19.29 5.89
N LEU A 316 -8.20 -19.14 7.11
CA LEU A 316 -6.80 -19.37 7.44
C LEU A 316 -6.61 -20.66 8.26
N THR A 317 -5.56 -21.40 7.95
CA THR A 317 -5.21 -22.65 8.65
C THR A 317 -3.71 -22.91 8.60
N ALA A 318 -3.19 -23.61 9.62
CA ALA A 318 -1.82 -24.13 9.64
C ALA A 318 -1.72 -25.51 8.95
N TYR A 319 -2.86 -26.16 8.70
CA TYR A 319 -2.95 -27.56 8.27
C TYR A 319 -3.34 -27.69 6.79
N ASN A 320 -2.97 -26.71 5.97
CA ASN A 320 -3.36 -26.67 4.56
C ASN A 320 -2.87 -27.92 3.78
N PRO A 321 -1.60 -28.38 3.95
CA PRO A 321 -1.14 -29.62 3.32
C PRO A 321 -1.95 -30.86 3.72
N GLU A 322 -2.36 -30.96 4.99
CA GLU A 322 -3.15 -32.07 5.51
C GLU A 322 -4.61 -32.02 5.04
N LEU A 323 -5.17 -30.82 4.87
CA LEU A 323 -6.55 -30.61 4.45
C LEU A 323 -6.76 -30.95 2.97
N SER A 324 -5.91 -30.44 2.08
CA SER A 324 -5.93 -30.74 0.64
C SER A 324 -7.37 -30.81 0.06
N ASN A 325 -7.68 -31.86 -0.71
CA ASN A 325 -9.00 -32.12 -1.28
C ASN A 325 -9.86 -33.06 -0.41
N LYS A 326 -9.55 -33.18 0.89
CA LYS A 326 -10.32 -34.07 1.78
C LYS A 326 -11.81 -33.70 1.80
N PRO A 327 -12.69 -34.67 2.05
CA PRO A 327 -14.10 -34.41 2.29
C PRO A 327 -14.31 -33.41 3.44
N PHE A 328 -15.39 -32.64 3.38
CA PHE A 328 -15.69 -31.61 4.39
C PHE A 328 -15.70 -32.16 5.82
N ALA A 329 -16.22 -33.36 6.05
CA ALA A 329 -16.27 -33.99 7.37
C ALA A 329 -14.86 -34.17 7.99
N GLU A 330 -13.86 -34.55 7.18
CA GLU A 330 -12.47 -34.63 7.65
C GLU A 330 -11.87 -33.24 7.84
N LYS A 331 -12.19 -32.27 6.96
CA LYS A 331 -11.72 -30.89 7.12
C LYS A 331 -12.23 -30.27 8.43
N LEU A 332 -13.43 -30.63 8.84
CA LEU A 332 -14.08 -30.11 10.04
C LEU A 332 -13.29 -30.40 11.31
N GLU A 333 -12.66 -31.57 11.44
CA GLU A 333 -11.83 -31.93 12.60
C GLU A 333 -10.69 -30.90 12.80
N TYR A 334 -10.00 -30.54 11.71
CA TYR A 334 -8.90 -29.58 11.78
C TYR A 334 -9.40 -28.14 12.00
N LEU A 335 -10.48 -27.75 11.32
CA LEU A 335 -10.99 -26.39 11.37
C LEU A 335 -11.70 -26.10 12.69
N SER A 336 -12.45 -27.04 13.24
CA SER A 336 -13.30 -26.80 14.42
C SER A 336 -12.65 -27.17 15.75
N GLU A 337 -11.81 -28.22 15.77
CA GLU A 337 -11.21 -28.76 17.00
C GLU A 337 -9.75 -28.34 17.15
N LYS A 338 -8.96 -28.38 16.06
CA LYS A 338 -7.51 -28.11 16.10
C LYS A 338 -7.15 -26.64 15.85
N SER A 339 -8.06 -25.84 15.30
CA SER A 339 -7.80 -24.44 14.98
C SER A 339 -8.26 -23.49 16.10
N SER A 340 -7.36 -22.61 16.53
CA SER A 340 -7.67 -21.46 17.40
C SER A 340 -8.08 -20.20 16.63
N PHE A 341 -8.08 -20.23 15.30
CA PHE A 341 -8.41 -19.07 14.47
C PHE A 341 -9.89 -18.70 14.62
N ALA A 342 -10.18 -17.46 15.01
CA ALA A 342 -11.53 -17.04 15.39
C ALA A 342 -12.58 -17.28 14.29
N LEU A 343 -12.24 -17.07 13.01
CA LEU A 343 -13.17 -17.33 11.90
C LEU A 343 -13.52 -18.81 11.75
N ASN A 344 -12.68 -19.72 12.25
CA ASN A 344 -12.91 -21.17 12.14
C ASN A 344 -13.90 -21.69 13.20
N GLN A 345 -14.18 -20.92 14.25
CA GLN A 345 -15.22 -21.26 15.23
C GLN A 345 -16.60 -21.39 14.58
N TYR A 346 -16.83 -20.72 13.45
CA TYR A 346 -18.05 -20.84 12.65
C TYR A 346 -18.38 -22.30 12.30
N PHE A 347 -17.37 -23.15 12.08
CA PHE A 347 -17.58 -24.49 11.54
C PHE A 347 -18.09 -25.50 12.57
N ARG A 348 -17.94 -25.27 13.89
CA ARG A 348 -18.24 -26.26 14.96
C ARG A 348 -19.62 -26.93 14.89
N ASN A 349 -20.63 -26.24 14.34
CA ASN A 349 -22.00 -26.75 14.26
C ASN A 349 -22.49 -26.89 12.81
N ILE A 350 -21.57 -27.05 11.86
CA ILE A 350 -21.87 -27.15 10.43
C ILE A 350 -21.60 -28.57 9.95
N ASN A 351 -22.64 -29.23 9.44
CA ASN A 351 -22.59 -30.64 9.03
C ASN A 351 -22.43 -30.83 7.51
N ALA A 352 -22.62 -29.79 6.72
CA ALA A 352 -22.51 -29.82 5.26
C ALA A 352 -21.95 -28.49 4.74
N TRP A 353 -21.30 -28.51 3.59
CA TRP A 353 -20.70 -27.33 2.98
C TRP A 353 -21.16 -27.16 1.53
N ASN A 354 -22.40 -26.69 1.37
CA ASN A 354 -23.00 -26.40 0.06
C ASN A 354 -23.06 -24.88 -0.22
N ALA A 355 -23.56 -24.50 -1.39
CA ALA A 355 -23.70 -23.08 -1.77
C ALA A 355 -24.48 -22.24 -0.73
N SER A 356 -25.50 -22.81 -0.09
CA SER A 356 -26.30 -22.08 0.91
C SER A 356 -25.49 -21.78 2.17
N GLU A 357 -24.64 -22.70 2.62
CA GLU A 357 -23.75 -22.47 3.77
C GLU A 357 -22.62 -21.48 3.44
N ILE A 358 -22.06 -21.55 2.22
CA ILE A 358 -21.06 -20.58 1.76
C ILE A 358 -21.65 -19.17 1.77
N GLN A 359 -22.86 -18.98 1.22
CA GLN A 359 -23.56 -17.69 1.23
C GLN A 359 -23.87 -17.23 2.65
N ARG A 360 -24.39 -18.12 3.51
CA ARG A 360 -24.68 -17.81 4.90
C ARG A 360 -23.44 -17.32 5.64
N ARG A 361 -22.29 -17.98 5.46
CA ARG A 361 -21.01 -17.53 6.02
C ARG A 361 -20.61 -16.19 5.42
N GLY A 362 -20.74 -16.01 4.11
CA GLY A 362 -20.50 -14.75 3.42
C GLY A 362 -21.26 -13.58 4.04
N HIS A 363 -22.56 -13.75 4.31
CA HIS A 363 -23.37 -12.73 4.98
C HIS A 363 -22.88 -12.41 6.41
N LYS A 364 -22.47 -13.41 7.20
CA LYS A 364 -21.90 -13.14 8.53
C LYS A 364 -20.57 -12.39 8.44
N LEU A 365 -19.71 -12.74 7.48
CA LEU A 365 -18.44 -12.05 7.25
C LEU A 365 -18.66 -10.61 6.75
N ALA A 366 -19.71 -10.38 5.98
CA ALA A 366 -20.09 -9.04 5.53
C ALA A 366 -20.45 -8.10 6.70
N GLU A 367 -21.18 -8.58 7.71
CA GLU A 367 -21.50 -7.76 8.90
C GLU A 367 -20.28 -7.43 9.74
N ILE A 368 -19.26 -8.29 9.73
CA ILE A 368 -17.97 -7.97 10.37
C ILE A 368 -17.21 -6.95 9.52
N ALA A 369 -17.20 -7.13 8.20
CA ALA A 369 -16.47 -6.26 7.27
C ALA A 369 -16.92 -4.79 7.34
N VAL A 370 -18.23 -4.52 7.47
CA VAL A 370 -18.74 -3.14 7.60
C VAL A 370 -18.22 -2.44 8.86
N GLN A 371 -17.92 -3.20 9.93
CA GLN A 371 -17.37 -2.68 11.18
C GLN A 371 -15.86 -2.47 11.11
N VAL A 372 -15.15 -3.43 10.49
CA VAL A 372 -13.69 -3.37 10.30
C VAL A 372 -13.32 -2.18 9.40
N TRP A 373 -14.04 -2.00 8.30
CA TRP A 373 -13.80 -0.94 7.32
C TRP A 373 -14.95 0.07 7.31
N PRO A 374 -15.03 1.04 8.23
CA PRO A 374 -16.14 2.00 8.30
C PRO A 374 -16.03 3.13 7.25
N ARG A 375 -17.12 3.88 7.04
CA ARG A 375 -17.17 5.08 6.20
C ARG A 375 -17.24 6.37 7.00
#